data_AF-A0A0S4LHP8-F1
#
_entry.id   AF-A0A0S4LHP8-F1
#
_cell.length_a   1.000
_cell.length_b   1.000
_cell.length_c   1.000
_cell.angle_alpha   90.00
_cell.angle_beta   90.00
_cell.angle_gamma   90.00
#
_symmetry.space_group_name_H-M   'P 1'
#
loop_
_entity.id
_entity.type
_entity.pdbx_description
1 polymer ?
#
loop_
_entity_poly.entity_id
_entity_poly.type
_entity_poly.pdbx_seq_one_letter_code
_entity_poly.pdbx_strand_id
1 'polypeptide(L)'
;MARSRTTTISADLGDLKAPWLAWCQAHQVTPSVALRQILGRAIGGPSAQSVTPRRVLKNRREKAAQRMKLHLTASELTGLNALAAQEGYRPTQWVVAMIRTKLTGQPHVGQPELERLTRSNQQLLALGRNLNQIAKVLNTSPENRTAFRVEVITELSRIIRAHTDKVSDVLRSTVERWHLQ
;
A
#
# COMPACT_ATOMS: atom_id res chain seq x y z
N MET A 1 -27.18 17.85 -13.71
CA MET A 1 -27.18 16.64 -14.58
C MET A 1 -25.78 16.05 -14.59
N ALA A 2 -25.57 14.87 -14.02
CA ALA A 2 -24.25 14.26 -13.91
C ALA A 2 -23.84 13.60 -15.22
N ARG A 3 -22.69 14.02 -15.76
CA ARG A 3 -22.10 13.54 -17.02
C ARG A 3 -21.62 12.09 -16.83
N SER A 4 -22.20 11.12 -17.55
CA SER A 4 -21.79 9.71 -17.49
C SER A 4 -20.33 9.57 -17.94
N ARG A 5 -19.45 9.02 -17.10
CA ARG A 5 -18.08 8.68 -17.49
C ARG A 5 -18.14 7.45 -18.38
N THR A 6 -17.99 7.63 -19.70
CA THR A 6 -17.96 6.53 -20.67
C THR A 6 -16.60 5.85 -20.62
N THR A 7 -16.37 5.00 -19.62
CA THR A 7 -15.11 4.23 -19.46
C THR A 7 -15.16 2.88 -20.20
N THR A 8 -16.20 2.64 -21.00
CA THR A 8 -16.44 1.40 -21.74
C THR A 8 -15.99 1.57 -23.19
N ILE A 9 -15.16 0.65 -23.67
CA ILE A 9 -14.73 0.56 -25.06
C ILE A 9 -15.42 -0.68 -25.66
N SER A 10 -16.06 -0.51 -26.82
CA SER A 10 -16.52 -1.61 -27.65
C SER A 10 -15.48 -1.85 -28.73
N ALA A 11 -14.92 -3.05 -28.79
CA ALA A 11 -13.94 -3.44 -29.80
C ALA A 11 -14.40 -4.73 -30.48
N ASP A 12 -14.30 -4.78 -31.81
CA ASP A 12 -14.50 -6.02 -32.54
C ASP A 12 -13.24 -6.89 -32.41
N LEU A 13 -13.42 -8.10 -31.90
CA LEU A 13 -12.35 -9.08 -31.69
C LEU A 13 -12.24 -10.06 -32.87
N GLY A 14 -13.17 -10.07 -33.82
CA GLY A 14 -13.20 -11.01 -34.93
C GLY A 14 -12.97 -12.45 -34.48
N ASP A 15 -12.09 -13.16 -35.19
CA ASP A 15 -11.73 -14.56 -34.94
C ASP A 15 -11.05 -14.80 -33.58
N LEU A 16 -10.57 -13.75 -32.91
CA LEU A 16 -9.93 -13.86 -31.60
C LEU A 16 -10.92 -14.03 -30.45
N LYS A 17 -12.22 -13.82 -30.68
CA LYS A 17 -13.24 -13.88 -29.61
C LYS A 17 -13.36 -15.28 -28.99
N ALA A 18 -13.39 -16.33 -29.80
CA ALA A 18 -13.54 -17.70 -29.29
C ALA A 18 -12.29 -18.20 -28.54
N PRO A 19 -11.06 -18.05 -29.07
CA PRO A 19 -9.83 -18.32 -28.32
C PRO A 19 -9.71 -17.51 -27.03
N TRP A 20 -10.15 -16.25 -27.06
CA TRP A 20 -10.14 -15.36 -25.91
C TRP A 20 -11.05 -15.84 -24.76
N LEU A 21 -12.29 -16.24 -25.09
CA LEU A 21 -13.22 -16.77 -24.09
C LEU A 21 -12.73 -18.08 -23.49
N ALA A 22 -12.17 -18.98 -24.31
CA ALA A 22 -11.58 -20.23 -23.84
C ALA A 22 -10.41 -19.99 -22.88
N TRP A 23 -9.52 -19.04 -23.21
CA TRP A 23 -8.41 -18.65 -22.33
C TRP A 23 -8.90 -18.07 -21.01
N CYS A 24 -9.93 -17.22 -21.04
CA CYS A 24 -10.53 -16.63 -19.84
C CYS A 24 -11.14 -17.70 -18.91
N GLN A 25 -11.82 -18.70 -19.50
CA GLN A 25 -12.42 -19.81 -18.76
C GLN A 25 -11.35 -20.70 -18.10
N ALA A 26 -10.28 -21.02 -18.84
CA ALA A 26 -9.17 -21.82 -18.31
C ALA A 26 -8.47 -21.14 -17.12
N HIS A 27 -8.42 -19.80 -17.10
CA HIS A 27 -7.77 -19.01 -16.05
C HIS A 27 -8.75 -18.45 -15.00
N GLN A 28 -10.03 -18.83 -15.05
CA GLN A 28 -11.08 -18.38 -14.13
C GLN A 28 -11.19 -16.84 -13.99
N VAL A 29 -10.97 -16.12 -15.09
CA VAL A 29 -11.06 -14.65 -15.14
C VAL A 29 -12.16 -14.20 -16.10
N THR A 30 -12.80 -13.07 -15.81
CA THR A 30 -13.81 -12.53 -16.73
C THR A 30 -13.15 -11.83 -17.93
N PRO A 31 -13.76 -11.85 -19.12
CA PRO A 31 -13.20 -11.22 -20.32
C PRO A 31 -12.82 -9.76 -20.13
N SER A 32 -13.63 -8.98 -19.41
CA SER A 32 -13.35 -7.57 -19.13
C SER A 32 -12.17 -7.36 -18.19
N VAL A 33 -11.96 -8.26 -17.22
CA VAL A 33 -10.82 -8.22 -16.30
C VAL A 33 -9.54 -8.61 -17.03
N ALA A 34 -9.58 -9.70 -17.81
CA ALA A 34 -8.45 -10.15 -18.60
C ALA A 34 -8.03 -9.09 -19.63
N LEU A 35 -8.99 -8.44 -20.31
CA LEU A 35 -8.70 -7.41 -21.31
C LEU A 35 -8.08 -6.18 -20.65
N ARG A 36 -8.60 -5.75 -19.50
CA ARG A 36 -8.05 -4.65 -18.72
C ARG A 36 -6.63 -4.95 -18.22
N GLN A 37 -6.34 -6.19 -17.86
CA GLN A 37 -4.99 -6.61 -17.44
C GLN A 37 -4.01 -6.59 -18.61
N ILE A 38 -4.41 -7.09 -19.79
CA ILE A 38 -3.58 -7.07 -21.00
C ILE A 38 -3.34 -5.64 -21.47
N LEU A 39 -4.40 -4.82 -21.56
CA LEU A 39 -4.28 -3.40 -21.90
C LEU A 39 -3.42 -2.65 -20.88
N GLY A 40 -3.58 -2.97 -19.58
CA GLY A 40 -2.74 -2.41 -18.52
C GLY A 40 -1.26 -2.77 -18.68
N ARG A 41 -0.93 -3.98 -19.12
CA ARG A 41 0.45 -4.41 -19.41
C ARG A 41 1.00 -3.79 -20.70
N ALA A 42 0.17 -3.66 -21.73
CA ALA A 42 0.56 -3.13 -23.04
C ALA A 42 0.75 -1.61 -23.03
N ILE A 43 -0.10 -0.88 -22.29
CA ILE A 43 -0.06 0.59 -22.19
C ILE A 43 0.88 1.02 -21.06
N GLY A 44 0.92 0.28 -19.95
CA GLY A 44 1.72 0.60 -18.78
C GLY A 44 3.04 -0.14 -18.73
N GLY A 45 4.02 0.26 -19.55
CA GLY A 45 5.41 -0.23 -19.52
C GLY A 45 5.96 -0.48 -18.09
N PRO A 46 6.99 -1.34 -17.97
CA PRO A 46 7.14 -2.38 -16.94
C PRO A 46 6.84 -1.92 -15.51
N SER A 47 5.56 -1.96 -15.12
CA SER A 47 5.14 -1.83 -13.72
C SER A 47 3.78 -2.51 -13.42
N ALA A 48 3.27 -3.35 -14.32
CA ALA A 48 2.10 -4.18 -14.02
C ALA A 48 2.58 -5.50 -13.40
N GLN A 49 3.01 -5.45 -12.14
CA GLN A 49 3.17 -6.64 -11.32
C GLN A 49 1.89 -7.46 -11.44
N SER A 50 2.04 -8.70 -11.90
CA SER A 50 1.00 -9.72 -11.97
C SER A 50 0.11 -9.65 -10.74
N VAL A 51 -1.18 -9.39 -10.92
CA VAL A 51 -2.17 -9.51 -9.86
C VAL A 51 -2.36 -11.00 -9.58
N THR A 52 -1.41 -11.59 -8.86
CA THR A 52 -1.67 -12.76 -8.02
C THR A 52 -2.79 -12.35 -7.07
N PRO A 53 -3.80 -13.19 -6.78
CA PRO A 53 -4.84 -12.86 -5.81
C PRO A 53 -4.18 -12.46 -4.50
N ARG A 54 -4.21 -11.15 -4.24
CA ARG A 54 -3.46 -10.50 -3.18
C ARG A 54 -4.23 -10.74 -1.90
N ARG A 55 -3.67 -11.52 -0.99
CA ARG A 55 -4.33 -11.87 0.27
C ARG A 55 -4.51 -10.63 1.12
N VAL A 56 -5.72 -10.43 1.63
CA VAL A 56 -6.04 -9.28 2.49
C VAL A 56 -5.64 -9.64 3.91
N LEU A 57 -4.88 -8.76 4.56
CA LEU A 57 -4.56 -8.89 5.98
C LEU A 57 -5.78 -8.53 6.83
N LYS A 58 -6.19 -9.41 7.73
CA LYS A 58 -7.15 -9.07 8.80
C LYS A 58 -6.41 -8.66 10.07
N ASN A 59 -6.97 -7.72 10.85
CA ASN A 59 -6.50 -7.32 12.19
C ASN A 59 -6.71 -8.43 13.24
N ARG A 60 -6.39 -9.68 12.92
CA ARG A 60 -6.35 -10.80 13.85
C ARG A 60 -4.91 -11.28 13.95
N ARG A 61 -4.33 -11.09 15.12
CA ARG A 61 -2.98 -11.56 15.41
C ARG A 61 -2.93 -13.09 15.32
N GLU A 62 -2.00 -13.60 14.53
CA GLU A 62 -1.76 -15.04 14.38
C GLU A 62 -0.40 -15.43 14.97
N LYS A 63 -0.36 -16.55 15.70
CA LYS A 63 0.90 -17.11 16.22
C LYS A 63 1.54 -17.96 15.13
N ALA A 64 2.86 -17.85 14.97
CA ALA A 64 3.59 -18.74 14.06
C ALA A 64 3.62 -20.15 14.66
N ALA A 65 2.77 -21.03 14.15
CA ALA A 65 2.66 -22.42 14.61
C ALA A 65 3.38 -23.42 13.69
N GLN A 66 3.71 -23.02 12.45
CA GLN A 66 4.28 -23.89 11.42
C GLN A 66 5.75 -23.55 11.16
N ARG A 67 6.60 -24.57 10.98
CA ARG A 67 8.04 -24.42 10.71
C ARG A 67 8.39 -24.97 9.33
N MET A 68 9.04 -24.14 8.51
CA MET A 68 9.63 -24.51 7.23
C MET A 68 11.16 -24.56 7.38
N LYS A 69 11.81 -25.59 6.84
CA LYS A 69 13.28 -25.68 6.75
C LYS A 69 13.69 -25.27 5.34
N LEU A 70 14.75 -24.46 5.24
CA LEU A 70 15.31 -23.99 3.97
C LEU A 70 16.77 -24.46 3.89
N HIS A 71 17.17 -24.99 2.75
CA HIS A 71 18.56 -25.28 2.44
C HIS A 71 19.10 -24.15 1.58
N LEU A 72 20.16 -23.50 2.05
CA LEU A 72 20.82 -22.40 1.37
C LEU A 72 22.29 -22.76 1.17
N THR A 73 22.86 -22.37 0.04
CA THR A 73 24.30 -22.37 -0.17
C THR A 73 24.96 -21.33 0.74
N ALA A 74 26.27 -21.47 0.96
CA ALA A 74 27.03 -20.51 1.78
C ALA A 74 26.97 -19.07 1.22
N SER A 75 26.92 -18.94 -0.10
CA SER A 75 26.82 -17.64 -0.79
C SER A 75 25.47 -16.97 -0.54
N GLU A 76 24.37 -17.73 -0.63
CA GLU A 76 23.02 -17.23 -0.38
C GLU A 76 22.82 -16.85 1.07
N LEU A 77 23.35 -17.63 2.02
CA LEU A 77 23.27 -17.32 3.44
C LEU A 77 24.02 -16.02 3.78
N THR A 78 25.20 -15.82 3.20
CA THR A 78 25.97 -14.59 3.36
C THR A 78 25.21 -13.38 2.81
N GLY A 79 24.66 -13.49 1.60
CA GLY A 79 23.85 -12.43 0.99
C GLY A 79 22.59 -12.11 1.82
N LEU A 80 21.90 -13.13 2.32
CA LEU A 80 20.74 -12.98 3.18
C LEU A 80 21.08 -12.24 4.48
N ASN A 81 22.21 -12.58 5.11
CA ASN A 81 22.65 -11.92 6.34
C ASN A 81 22.93 -10.43 6.12
N ALA A 82 23.58 -10.08 5.01
CA ALA A 82 23.88 -8.69 4.66
C ALA A 82 22.60 -7.86 4.42
N LEU A 83 21.66 -8.38 3.61
CA LEU A 83 20.38 -7.72 3.34
C LEU A 83 19.55 -7.55 4.60
N ALA A 84 19.43 -8.61 5.40
CA ALA A 84 18.68 -8.56 6.65
C ALA A 84 19.28 -7.51 7.61
N ALA A 85 20.61 -7.46 7.75
CA ALA A 85 21.26 -6.48 8.61
C ALA A 85 21.03 -5.04 8.13
N GLN A 86 21.12 -4.79 6.81
CA GLN A 86 20.88 -3.47 6.22
C GLN A 86 19.46 -2.96 6.50
N GLU A 87 18.47 -3.84 6.45
CA GLU A 87 17.07 -3.52 6.73
C GLU A 87 16.70 -3.64 8.22
N GLY A 88 17.65 -3.98 9.09
CA GLY A 88 17.45 -4.10 10.54
C GLY A 88 16.61 -5.32 10.96
N TYR A 89 16.62 -6.39 10.17
CA TYR A 89 15.97 -7.66 10.47
C TYR A 89 16.98 -8.74 10.89
N ARG A 90 16.49 -9.74 11.63
CA ARG A 90 17.15 -11.05 11.65
C ARG A 90 16.90 -11.77 10.32
N PRO A 91 17.83 -12.61 9.82
CA PRO A 91 17.69 -13.32 8.53
C PRO A 91 16.35 -14.04 8.35
N THR A 92 15.89 -14.75 9.38
CA THR A 92 14.61 -15.46 9.37
C THR A 92 13.40 -14.51 9.35
N GLN A 93 13.49 -13.36 10.02
CA GLN A 93 12.43 -12.35 10.01
C GLN A 93 12.34 -11.67 8.64
N TRP A 94 13.49 -11.42 8.00
CA TRP A 94 13.56 -10.85 6.66
C TRP A 94 12.90 -11.77 5.62
N VAL A 95 13.20 -13.09 5.66
CA VAL A 95 12.54 -14.07 4.78
C VAL A 95 11.03 -14.09 4.98
N VAL A 96 10.56 -14.07 6.24
CA VAL A 96 9.11 -14.00 6.54
C VAL A 96 8.48 -12.71 6.04
N ALA A 97 9.16 -11.57 6.20
CA ALA A 97 8.72 -10.27 5.68
C ALA A 97 8.63 -10.28 4.15
N MET A 98 9.59 -10.87 3.46
CA MET A 98 9.55 -11.02 2.00
C MET A 98 8.37 -11.90 1.57
N ILE A 99 8.18 -13.07 2.18
CA ILE A 99 7.05 -13.95 1.89
C ILE A 99 5.73 -13.19 2.04
N ARG A 100 5.57 -12.42 3.11
CA ARG A 100 4.37 -11.60 3.35
C ARG A 100 4.20 -10.54 2.29
N THR A 101 5.24 -9.77 1.97
CA THR A 101 5.21 -8.77 0.91
C THR A 101 4.80 -9.39 -0.41
N LYS A 102 5.22 -10.62 -0.73
CA LYS A 102 4.77 -11.30 -1.96
C LYS A 102 3.31 -11.77 -1.90
N LEU A 103 2.82 -12.21 -0.74
CA LEU A 103 1.45 -12.69 -0.56
C LEU A 103 0.40 -11.56 -0.46
N THR A 104 0.75 -10.45 0.18
CA THR A 104 -0.16 -9.33 0.46
C THR A 104 0.10 -8.12 -0.42
N GLY A 105 1.27 -8.07 -1.05
CA GLY A 105 1.79 -6.92 -1.80
C GLY A 105 1.78 -5.60 -1.03
N GLN A 106 1.65 -5.66 0.29
CA GLN A 106 1.91 -4.53 1.15
C GLN A 106 3.42 -4.47 1.42
N PRO A 107 4.06 -3.31 1.28
CA PRO A 107 5.46 -3.16 1.62
C PRO A 107 5.65 -3.45 3.11
N HIS A 108 6.59 -4.32 3.45
CA HIS A 108 7.12 -4.40 4.81
C HIS A 108 8.30 -3.46 4.94
N VAL A 109 8.26 -2.66 5.99
CA VAL A 109 9.24 -1.59 6.28
C VAL A 109 10.29 -2.12 7.26
N GLY A 110 11.57 -2.02 6.91
CA GLY A 110 12.67 -2.37 7.80
C GLY A 110 12.72 -1.51 9.06
N GLN A 111 13.43 -1.96 10.11
CA GLN A 111 13.48 -1.26 11.40
C GLN A 111 13.98 0.21 11.29
N PRO A 112 15.06 0.52 10.53
CA PRO A 112 15.53 1.90 10.39
C PRO A 112 14.53 2.80 9.67
N GLU A 113 13.81 2.26 8.70
CA GLU A 113 12.79 2.99 7.94
C GLU A 113 11.52 3.18 8.78
N LEU A 114 11.15 2.19 9.59
CA LEU A 114 10.06 2.27 10.56
C LEU A 114 10.27 3.43 11.54
N GLU A 115 11.48 3.57 12.08
CA GLU A 115 11.83 4.65 13.00
C GLU A 115 11.82 6.03 12.32
N ARG A 116 12.31 6.13 11.09
CA ARG A 116 12.27 7.37 10.31
C ARG A 116 10.83 7.79 10.00
N LEU A 117 10.00 6.86 9.54
CA LEU A 117 8.60 7.10 9.24
C LEU A 117 7.80 7.45 10.50
N THR A 118 8.06 6.76 11.62
CA THR A 118 7.42 7.08 12.91
C THR A 118 7.74 8.51 13.35
N ARG A 119 9.02 8.92 13.28
CA ARG A 119 9.44 10.29 13.62
C ARG A 119 8.80 11.32 12.69
N SER A 120 8.79 11.05 11.38
CA SER A 120 8.14 11.93 10.40
C SER A 120 6.65 12.11 10.69
N ASN A 121 5.94 11.01 10.99
CA ASN A 121 4.53 11.05 11.37
C ASN A 121 4.28 11.88 12.64
N GLN A 122 5.14 11.75 13.65
CA GLN A 122 5.03 12.54 14.89
C GLN A 122 5.19 14.04 14.62
N GLN A 123 6.13 14.43 13.76
CA GLN A 123 6.34 15.82 13.35
C GLN A 123 5.12 16.37 12.59
N LEU A 124 4.57 15.60 11.65
CA LEU A 124 3.36 15.96 10.93
C LEU A 124 2.16 16.15 11.87
N LEU A 125 1.97 15.26 12.84
CA LEU A 125 0.93 15.42 13.86
C LEU A 125 1.12 16.66 14.73
N ALA A 126 2.36 17.07 15.01
CA ALA A 126 2.66 18.33 15.71
C ALA A 126 2.27 19.54 14.85
N LEU A 127 2.62 19.54 13.56
CA LEU A 127 2.22 20.60 12.62
C LEU A 127 0.70 20.70 12.51
N GLY A 128 -0.01 19.56 12.37
CA GLY A 128 -1.47 19.54 12.32
C GLY A 128 -2.12 20.13 13.57
N ARG A 129 -1.57 19.88 14.77
CA ARG A 129 -2.03 20.48 16.03
C ARG A 129 -1.80 22.00 16.06
N ASN A 130 -0.62 22.47 15.67
CA ASN A 130 -0.30 23.90 15.63
C ASN A 130 -1.22 24.65 14.66
N LEU A 131 -1.48 24.07 13.47
CA LEU A 131 -2.43 24.64 12.50
C LEU A 131 -3.84 24.74 13.08
N ASN A 132 -4.30 23.71 13.79
CA ASN A 132 -5.62 23.73 14.41
C ASN A 132 -5.74 24.78 15.54
N GLN A 133 -4.66 25.02 16.28
CA GLN A 133 -4.60 26.09 17.28
C GLN A 133 -4.67 27.48 16.63
N ILE A 134 -3.92 27.71 15.55
CA ILE A 134 -3.96 28.95 14.77
C ILE A 134 -5.38 29.18 14.24
N ALA A 135 -6.01 28.15 13.64
CA ALA A 135 -7.38 28.23 13.17
C ALA A 135 -8.36 28.61 14.29
N LYS A 136 -8.20 28.03 15.49
CA LYS A 136 -9.05 28.35 16.65
C LYS A 136 -8.90 29.81 17.09
N VAL A 137 -7.68 30.33 17.17
CA VAL A 137 -7.40 31.73 17.53
C VAL A 137 -8.00 32.69 16.50
N LEU A 138 -7.82 32.39 15.21
CA LEU A 138 -8.40 33.19 14.13
C LEU A 138 -9.94 33.17 14.15
N ASN A 139 -10.55 32.04 14.50
CA ASN A 139 -12.00 31.93 14.60
C ASN A 139 -12.59 32.78 15.75
N THR A 140 -11.81 33.03 16.81
CA THR A 140 -12.22 33.84 17.98
C THR A 140 -12.01 35.34 17.81
N SER A 141 -11.32 35.80 16.75
CA SER A 141 -11.06 37.21 16.48
C SER A 141 -11.76 37.68 15.20
N PRO A 142 -12.88 38.42 15.28
CA PRO A 142 -13.65 38.87 14.11
C PRO A 142 -12.83 39.70 13.11
N GLU A 143 -11.90 40.51 13.60
CA GLU A 143 -11.01 41.38 12.82
C GLU A 143 -10.07 40.61 11.86
N ASN A 144 -9.72 39.37 12.20
CA ASN A 144 -8.67 38.59 11.51
C ASN A 144 -9.22 37.61 10.47
N ARG A 145 -10.55 37.44 10.39
CA ARG A 145 -11.21 36.49 9.46
C ARG A 145 -11.04 36.88 7.99
N THR A 146 -10.86 38.16 7.69
CA THR A 146 -10.64 38.68 6.34
C THR A 146 -9.19 38.56 5.88
N ALA A 147 -8.22 38.50 6.81
CA ALA A 147 -6.80 38.40 6.50
C ALA A 147 -6.31 36.96 6.26
N PHE A 148 -6.98 35.97 6.86
CA PHE A 148 -6.55 34.56 6.80
C PHE A 148 -7.70 33.62 6.42
N ARG A 149 -7.46 32.74 5.45
CA ARG A 149 -8.40 31.67 5.06
C ARG A 149 -8.35 30.50 6.06
N VAL A 150 -9.08 30.62 7.15
CA VAL A 150 -9.13 29.62 8.24
C VAL A 150 -9.56 28.24 7.74
N GLU A 151 -10.40 28.19 6.70
CA GLU A 151 -10.86 26.97 6.06
C GLU A 151 -9.69 26.19 5.43
N VAL A 152 -8.72 26.90 4.83
CA VAL A 152 -7.53 26.28 4.22
C VAL A 152 -6.61 25.67 5.27
N ILE A 153 -6.44 26.35 6.41
CA ILE A 153 -5.64 25.85 7.55
C ILE A 153 -6.28 24.59 8.14
N THR A 154 -7.60 24.61 8.29
CA THR A 154 -8.36 23.47 8.81
C THR A 154 -8.29 22.27 7.87
N GLU A 155 -8.45 22.50 6.56
CA GLU A 155 -8.35 21.45 5.55
C GLU A 155 -6.93 20.86 5.47
N LEU A 156 -5.90 21.68 5.57
CA LEU A 156 -4.52 21.20 5.61
C LEU A 156 -4.27 20.32 6.85
N SER A 157 -4.78 20.72 8.02
CA SER A 157 -4.68 19.91 9.25
C SER A 157 -5.39 18.55 9.09
N ARG A 158 -6.53 18.52 8.38
CA ARG A 158 -7.28 17.29 8.07
C ARG A 158 -6.49 16.37 7.14
N ILE A 159 -5.91 16.91 6.06
CA ILE A 159 -5.08 16.15 5.11
C ILE A 159 -3.87 15.55 5.82
N ILE A 160 -3.18 16.34 6.64
CA ILE A 160 -2.04 15.89 7.44
C ILE A 160 -2.45 14.71 8.33
N ARG A 161 -3.56 14.82 9.06
CA ARG A 161 -4.06 13.74 9.92
C ARG A 161 -4.37 12.46 9.14
N ALA A 162 -5.11 12.59 8.05
CA ALA A 162 -5.48 11.45 7.21
C ALA A 162 -4.24 10.73 6.63
N HIS A 163 -3.21 11.49 6.24
CA HIS A 163 -1.95 10.92 5.79
C HIS A 163 -1.23 10.20 6.93
N THR A 164 -1.12 10.82 8.12
CA THR A 164 -0.45 10.20 9.27
C THR A 164 -1.16 8.93 9.75
N ASP A 165 -2.49 8.86 9.67
CA ASP A 165 -3.25 7.65 10.00
C ASP A 165 -2.94 6.53 9.01
N LYS A 166 -2.91 6.85 7.70
CA LYS A 166 -2.59 5.88 6.65
C LYS A 166 -1.18 5.30 6.82
N VAL A 167 -0.20 6.15 7.13
CA VAL A 167 1.17 5.71 7.38
C VAL A 167 1.23 4.86 8.65
N SER A 168 0.52 5.24 9.72
CA SER A 168 0.47 4.48 10.97
C SER A 168 -0.11 3.08 10.79
N ASP A 169 -1.12 2.92 9.92
CA ASP A 169 -1.67 1.61 9.56
C ASP A 169 -0.65 0.74 8.82
N VAL A 170 0.12 1.31 7.88
CA VAL A 170 1.20 0.60 7.18
C VAL A 170 2.29 0.16 8.16
N LEU A 171 2.71 1.05 9.07
CA LEU A 171 3.69 0.74 10.11
C LEU A 171 3.20 -0.38 11.03
N ARG A 172 1.93 -0.34 11.46
CA ARG A 172 1.33 -1.40 12.30
C ARG A 172 1.28 -2.74 11.59
N SER A 173 0.88 -2.75 10.31
CA SER A 173 0.83 -3.97 9.49
C SER A 173 2.19 -4.62 9.26
N THR A 174 3.27 -3.83 9.36
CA THR A 174 4.66 -4.32 9.26
C THR A 174 5.13 -4.99 10.55
N VAL A 175 4.74 -4.45 11.70
CA VAL A 175 5.18 -4.95 13.02
C VAL A 175 4.35 -6.16 13.47
N GLU A 176 3.04 -6.17 13.17
CA GLU A 176 2.13 -7.20 13.64
C GLU A 176 1.98 -8.38 12.67
N ARG A 177 1.77 -9.58 13.22
CA ARG A 177 1.51 -10.79 12.43
C ARG A 177 0.01 -10.97 12.22
N TRP A 178 -0.49 -10.57 11.06
CA TRP A 178 -1.91 -10.63 10.73
C TRP A 178 -2.26 -11.85 9.86
N HIS A 179 -3.49 -12.35 10.04
CA HIS A 179 -4.02 -13.50 9.31
C HIS A 179 -4.16 -13.19 7.80
N LEU A 180 -3.67 -14.10 6.95
CA LEU A 180 -3.73 -14.03 5.48
C LEU A 180 -4.96 -14.82 4.97
N GLN A 181 -5.89 -14.19 4.26
CA GLN A 181 -6.96 -14.87 3.52
C GLN A 181 -6.70 -14.84 2.02
#